data_AF-A0AAD5M5Q2-F1
#
_entry.id   AF-A0AAD5M5Q2-F1
#
_cell.length_a   1.000
_cell.length_b   1.000
_cell.length_c   1.000
_cell.angle_alpha   90.00
_cell.angle_beta   90.00
_cell.angle_gamma   90.00
#
_symmetry.space_group_name_H-M   'P 1'
#
loop_
_entity.id
_entity.type
_entity.pdbx_description
1 polymer ?
#
loop_
_entity_poly.entity_id
_entity_poly.type
_entity_poly.pdbx_seq_one_letter_code
_entity_poly.pdbx_strand_id
1 'polypeptide(L)'
;MLVNVADRAFELSETLSSEELAPIFADAWTASRVWTASQFLSEHLVQLAAADGFDATASVIELGSGCGLVGLVAATLGAQVLLTDQREALELLTRNAAQNLVTDNERRRVSVHEYRWGVAPQDVLPKSSFDYVLVSDCINPIYGSTSWRQLARSLALLSDESTVTLLSHEARGDDEAMADFLSSRPDANRFRVGFR
;
A
#
# COMPACT_ATOMS: atom_id res chain seq x y z
N MET A 1 -8.56 -14.89 4.18
CA MET A 1 -7.33 -15.29 4.88
C MET A 1 -7.29 -14.71 6.28
N LEU A 2 -6.87 -15.50 7.27
CA LEU A 2 -6.52 -14.99 8.60
C LEU A 2 -5.02 -14.74 8.64
N VAL A 3 -4.60 -13.52 8.98
CA VAL A 3 -3.19 -13.13 9.11
C VAL A 3 -2.96 -12.60 10.52
N ASN A 4 -1.97 -13.14 11.22
CA ASN A 4 -1.59 -12.63 12.54
C ASN A 4 -0.37 -11.73 12.37
N VAL A 5 -0.49 -10.48 12.83
CA VAL A 5 0.63 -9.53 12.88
C VAL A 5 0.72 -9.04 14.32
N ALA A 6 1.84 -9.35 14.97
CA ALA A 6 2.05 -9.13 16.40
C ALA A 6 0.95 -9.79 17.26
N ASP A 7 0.26 -9.01 18.11
CA ASP A 7 -0.81 -9.45 18.99
C ASP A 7 -2.22 -9.35 18.35
N ARG A 8 -2.30 -8.99 17.07
CA ARG A 8 -3.56 -8.77 16.37
C ARG A 8 -3.79 -9.75 15.21
N ALA A 9 -5.02 -10.22 15.11
CA ALA A 9 -5.50 -11.05 14.01
C ALA A 9 -6.29 -10.19 13.02
N PHE A 10 -5.97 -10.31 11.73
CA PHE A 10 -6.64 -9.67 10.61
C PHE A 10 -7.36 -10.71 9.76
N GLU A 11 -8.68 -10.60 9.66
CA GLU A 11 -9.51 -11.41 8.77
C GLU A 11 -9.73 -10.67 7.46
N LEU A 12 -8.98 -11.05 6.43
CA LEU A 12 -8.97 -10.38 5.13
C LEU A 12 -9.73 -11.22 4.10
N SER A 13 -10.76 -10.66 3.49
CA SER A 13 -11.35 -11.25 2.30
C SER A 13 -10.37 -11.18 1.14
N GLU A 14 -10.32 -12.27 0.37
CA GLU A 14 -9.58 -12.37 -0.90
C GLU A 14 -10.54 -12.59 -2.09
N THR A 15 -11.85 -12.43 -1.85
CA THR A 15 -12.91 -12.70 -2.82
C THR A 15 -13.51 -11.39 -3.32
N LEU A 16 -13.32 -11.12 -4.61
CA LEU A 16 -14.02 -10.06 -5.33
C LEU A 16 -15.51 -10.41 -5.49
N SER A 17 -16.39 -9.41 -5.42
CA SER A 17 -17.83 -9.58 -5.66
C SER A 17 -18.10 -9.92 -7.13
N SER A 18 -19.25 -10.54 -7.42
CA SER A 18 -19.58 -10.98 -8.78
C SER A 18 -19.65 -9.84 -9.81
N GLU A 19 -19.91 -8.61 -9.36
CA GLU A 19 -19.90 -7.40 -10.21
C GLU A 19 -18.46 -6.94 -10.52
N GLU A 20 -17.50 -7.23 -9.64
CA GLU A 20 -16.06 -6.99 -9.81
C GLU A 20 -15.35 -8.08 -10.65
N LEU A 21 -16.01 -9.22 -10.88
CA LEU A 21 -15.50 -10.32 -11.72
C LEU A 21 -15.73 -10.10 -13.23
N ALA A 22 -16.57 -9.14 -13.62
CA ALA A 22 -16.84 -8.88 -15.04
C ALA A 22 -15.58 -8.55 -15.90
N PRO A 23 -14.51 -7.93 -15.36
CA PRO A 23 -13.24 -7.75 -16.03
C PRO A 23 -12.17 -8.78 -15.60
N ILE A 24 -12.51 -10.07 -15.44
CA ILE A 24 -11.54 -11.19 -15.20
C ILE A 24 -10.37 -11.22 -16.23
N PHE A 25 -10.42 -10.45 -17.32
CA PHE A 25 -9.31 -10.28 -18.28
C PHE A 25 -8.32 -9.15 -17.93
N ALA A 26 -8.55 -8.41 -16.85
CA ALA A 26 -7.61 -7.45 -16.28
C ALA A 26 -6.99 -8.05 -15.01
N ASP A 27 -5.77 -7.63 -14.70
CA ASP A 27 -4.96 -7.93 -13.51
C ASP A 27 -5.64 -7.68 -12.15
N ALA A 28 -6.92 -7.28 -12.11
CA ALA A 28 -7.71 -7.03 -10.90
C ALA A 28 -7.70 -8.16 -9.85
N TRP A 29 -7.51 -9.42 -10.27
CA TRP A 29 -7.38 -10.54 -9.33
C TRP A 29 -6.15 -10.44 -8.43
N THR A 30 -5.09 -9.74 -8.84
CA THR A 30 -3.88 -9.60 -8.02
C THR A 30 -4.12 -8.71 -6.80
N ALA A 31 -5.05 -7.75 -6.90
CA ALA A 31 -5.46 -6.92 -5.79
C ALA A 31 -6.26 -7.69 -4.71
N SER A 32 -6.79 -8.87 -5.06
CA SER A 32 -7.57 -9.69 -4.14
C SER A 32 -6.75 -10.68 -3.32
N ARG A 33 -5.42 -10.62 -3.37
CA ARG A 33 -4.54 -11.54 -2.63
C ARG A 33 -3.75 -10.84 -1.54
N VAL A 34 -3.58 -11.53 -0.42
CA VAL A 34 -2.59 -11.15 0.58
C VAL A 34 -1.23 -11.70 0.16
N TRP A 35 -0.39 -10.84 -0.40
CA TRP A 35 0.96 -11.20 -0.84
C TRP A 35 1.95 -11.34 0.33
N THR A 36 2.97 -12.19 0.20
CA THR A 36 3.98 -12.38 1.25
C THR A 36 4.71 -11.07 1.60
N ALA A 37 4.94 -10.21 0.60
CA ALA A 37 5.60 -8.92 0.83
C ALA A 37 4.77 -7.97 1.72
N SER A 38 3.43 -8.06 1.71
CA SER A 38 2.57 -7.25 2.59
C SER A 38 2.62 -7.74 4.04
N GLN A 39 2.71 -9.06 4.25
CA GLN A 39 2.94 -9.64 5.57
C GLN A 39 4.31 -9.22 6.13
N PHE A 40 5.36 -9.32 5.31
CA PHE A 40 6.71 -8.88 5.68
C PHE A 40 6.74 -7.39 6.08
N LEU A 41 6.15 -6.50 5.27
CA LEU A 41 6.14 -5.08 5.57
C LEU A 41 5.31 -4.76 6.82
N SER A 42 4.22 -5.50 7.05
CA SER A 42 3.40 -5.37 8.25
C SER A 42 4.16 -5.73 9.53
N GLU A 43 4.87 -6.85 9.53
CA GLU A 43 5.74 -7.23 10.64
C GLU A 43 6.87 -6.21 10.86
N HIS A 44 7.45 -5.71 9.76
CA HIS A 44 8.50 -4.71 9.83
C HIS A 44 8.00 -3.37 10.41
N LEU A 45 6.78 -2.94 10.06
CA LEU A 45 6.16 -1.74 10.64
C LEU A 45 6.00 -1.86 12.15
N VAL A 46 5.57 -3.02 12.65
CA VAL A 46 5.48 -3.26 14.10
C VAL A 46 6.87 -3.14 14.75
N GLN A 47 7.90 -3.74 14.14
CA GLN A 47 9.26 -3.66 14.66
C GLN A 47 9.79 -2.22 14.67
N LEU A 48 9.50 -1.44 13.62
CA LEU A 48 9.85 -0.02 13.56
C LEU A 48 9.13 0.78 14.64
N ALA A 49 7.83 0.57 14.83
CA ALA A 49 7.05 1.25 15.87
C ALA A 49 7.58 0.92 17.29
N ALA A 50 7.91 -0.35 17.56
CA ALA A 50 8.49 -0.77 18.83
C ALA A 50 9.90 -0.19 19.10
N ALA A 51 10.59 0.26 18.06
CA ALA A 51 11.91 0.88 18.13
C ALA A 51 11.88 2.40 17.95
N ASP A 52 10.70 3.04 18.12
CA ASP A 52 10.47 4.48 17.91
C ASP A 52 10.86 4.99 16.50
N GLY A 53 10.90 4.08 15.51
CA GLY A 53 11.24 4.36 14.10
C GLY A 53 10.03 4.60 13.19
N PHE A 54 8.81 4.41 13.70
CA PHE A 54 7.55 4.73 13.03
C PHE A 54 6.68 5.58 13.95
N ASP A 55 6.36 6.81 13.52
CA ASP A 55 5.52 7.73 14.30
C ASP A 55 4.05 7.30 14.21
N ALA A 56 3.51 6.83 15.33
CA ALA A 56 2.12 6.42 15.48
C ALA A 56 1.09 7.55 15.24
N THR A 57 1.51 8.82 15.16
CA THR A 57 0.62 9.95 14.88
C THR A 57 0.71 10.44 13.44
N ALA A 58 1.59 9.81 12.64
CA ALA A 58 1.87 10.20 11.27
C ALA A 58 0.69 10.03 10.32
N SER A 59 0.71 10.83 9.26
CA SER A 59 -0.13 10.65 8.09
C SER A 59 0.52 9.70 7.08
N VAL A 60 -0.24 8.69 6.68
CA VAL A 60 0.23 7.56 5.87
C VAL A 60 -0.66 7.40 4.65
N ILE A 61 -0.06 7.16 3.49
CA ILE A 61 -0.77 6.68 2.31
C ILE A 61 -0.23 5.31 1.92
N GLU A 62 -1.11 4.35 1.66
CA GLU A 62 -0.74 3.07 1.05
C GLU A 62 -1.14 3.08 -0.43
N LEU A 63 -0.17 2.81 -1.31
CA LEU A 63 -0.37 2.72 -2.75
C LEU A 63 -0.51 1.24 -3.16
N GLY A 64 -1.59 0.91 -3.87
CA GLY A 64 -1.85 -0.48 -4.28
C GLY A 64 -2.14 -1.36 -3.06
N SER A 65 -3.12 -0.96 -2.26
CA SER A 65 -3.40 -1.58 -0.96
C SER A 65 -3.91 -3.01 -1.08
N GLY A 66 -4.56 -3.37 -2.20
CA GLY A 66 -5.18 -4.67 -2.42
C GLY A 66 -6.15 -5.02 -1.29
N CYS A 67 -5.83 -6.06 -0.51
CA CYS A 67 -6.59 -6.43 0.69
C CYS A 67 -6.47 -5.44 1.86
N GLY A 68 -5.47 -4.55 1.86
CA GLY A 68 -5.26 -3.47 2.83
C GLY A 68 -4.45 -3.83 4.07
N LEU A 69 -3.75 -4.98 4.09
CA LEU A 69 -3.10 -5.47 5.31
C LEU A 69 -2.13 -4.44 5.92
N VAL A 70 -1.23 -3.85 5.12
CA VAL A 70 -0.15 -3.00 5.65
C VAL A 70 -0.70 -1.71 6.25
N GLY A 71 -1.59 -1.03 5.54
CA GLY A 71 -2.20 0.20 6.03
C GLY A 71 -3.16 -0.04 7.19
N LEU A 72 -3.85 -1.19 7.24
CA LEU A 72 -4.62 -1.58 8.43
C LEU A 72 -3.71 -1.78 9.64
N VAL A 73 -2.55 -2.43 9.48
CA VAL A 73 -1.56 -2.55 10.55
C VAL A 73 -1.06 -1.17 10.99
N ALA A 74 -0.70 -0.28 10.05
CA ALA A 74 -0.31 1.09 10.37
C ALA A 74 -1.38 1.85 11.16
N ALA A 75 -2.67 1.69 10.83
CA ALA A 75 -3.78 2.31 11.55
C ALA A 75 -3.91 1.77 12.98
N THR A 76 -3.65 0.48 13.19
CA THR A 76 -3.68 -0.14 14.53
C THR A 76 -2.50 0.29 15.40
N LEU A 77 -1.38 0.66 14.79
CA LEU A 77 -0.25 1.30 15.46
C LEU A 77 -0.55 2.77 15.82
N GLY A 78 -1.62 3.36 15.28
CA GLY A 78 -2.14 4.67 15.66
C GLY A 78 -2.26 5.67 14.51
N ALA A 79 -1.66 5.36 13.35
CA ALA A 79 -1.47 6.31 12.25
C ALA A 79 -2.79 6.72 11.57
N GLN A 80 -2.80 7.89 10.93
CA GLN A 80 -3.89 8.33 10.05
C GLN A 80 -3.62 7.82 8.63
N VAL A 81 -4.41 6.87 8.15
CA VAL A 81 -4.13 6.10 6.93
C VAL A 81 -5.14 6.40 5.83
N LEU A 82 -4.61 6.75 4.66
CA LEU A 82 -5.32 6.77 3.40
C LEU A 82 -4.96 5.50 2.61
N LEU A 83 -5.88 4.53 2.58
CA LEU A 83 -5.74 3.34 1.76
C LEU A 83 -6.14 3.67 0.32
N THR A 84 -5.28 3.37 -0.65
CA THR A 84 -5.56 3.65 -2.06
C THR A 84 -5.33 2.46 -2.96
N ASP A 85 -6.18 2.34 -3.98
CA ASP A 85 -6.07 1.36 -5.05
C ASP A 85 -6.86 1.82 -6.29
N GLN A 86 -6.87 0.99 -7.33
CA GLN A 86 -7.75 1.14 -8.49
C GLN A 86 -9.20 0.87 -8.10
N ARG A 87 -10.13 1.35 -8.95
CA ARG A 87 -11.57 1.35 -8.65
C ARG A 87 -12.10 -0.06 -8.33
N GLU A 88 -11.58 -1.05 -9.03
CA GLU A 88 -11.92 -2.46 -8.98
C GLU A 88 -11.57 -3.12 -7.64
N ALA A 89 -10.68 -2.53 -6.84
CA ALA A 89 -10.28 -3.07 -5.54
C ALA A 89 -10.97 -2.36 -4.36
N LEU A 90 -11.69 -1.26 -4.59
CA LEU A 90 -12.19 -0.41 -3.51
C LEU A 90 -13.29 -1.07 -2.68
N GLU A 91 -14.16 -1.90 -3.27
CA GLU A 91 -15.18 -2.62 -2.49
C GLU A 91 -14.52 -3.61 -1.54
N LEU A 92 -13.57 -4.41 -2.05
CA LEU A 92 -12.80 -5.37 -1.25
C LEU A 92 -12.05 -4.66 -0.11
N LEU A 93 -11.31 -3.61 -0.44
CA LEU A 93 -10.52 -2.83 0.51
C LEU A 93 -11.40 -2.21 1.61
N THR A 94 -12.55 -1.65 1.23
CA THR A 94 -13.52 -1.07 2.18
C THR A 94 -14.11 -2.14 3.10
N ARG A 95 -14.48 -3.31 2.56
CA ARG A 95 -15.00 -4.43 3.36
C ARG A 95 -13.96 -4.94 4.35
N ASN A 96 -12.71 -5.10 3.92
CA ASN A 96 -11.61 -5.54 4.79
C ASN A 96 -11.31 -4.51 5.88
N ALA A 97 -11.34 -3.21 5.57
CA ALA A 97 -11.19 -2.17 6.58
C ALA A 97 -12.33 -2.20 7.62
N ALA A 98 -13.58 -2.32 7.17
CA ALA A 98 -14.75 -2.40 8.06
C ALA A 98 -14.70 -3.63 8.98
N GLN A 99 -14.20 -4.76 8.48
CA GLN A 99 -14.08 -6.00 9.25
C GLN A 99 -13.02 -5.92 10.36
N ASN A 100 -11.91 -5.21 10.13
CA ASN A 100 -10.72 -5.29 10.99
C ASN A 100 -10.50 -4.08 11.92
N LEU A 101 -11.18 -2.96 11.67
CA LEU A 101 -11.14 -1.78 12.52
C LEU A 101 -12.30 -1.84 13.53
N VAL A 102 -12.01 -2.33 14.73
CA VAL A 102 -13.02 -2.71 15.73
C VAL A 102 -13.48 -1.53 16.58
N THR A 103 -12.62 -0.54 16.80
CA THR A 103 -12.96 0.68 17.56
C THR A 103 -13.35 1.86 16.66
N ASP A 104 -14.15 2.79 17.19
CA ASP A 104 -14.46 4.03 16.46
C ASP A 104 -13.23 4.89 16.17
N ASN A 105 -12.23 4.85 17.06
CA ASN A 105 -10.97 5.58 16.86
C ASN A 105 -10.17 4.99 15.69
N GLU A 106 -10.12 3.67 15.56
CA GLU A 106 -9.51 2.99 14.41
C GLU A 106 -10.26 3.29 13.12
N ARG A 107 -11.61 3.20 13.13
CA ARG A 107 -12.42 3.53 11.95
C ARG A 107 -12.23 4.97 11.48
N ARG A 108 -12.04 5.93 12.40
CA ARG A 108 -11.77 7.34 12.06
C ARG A 108 -10.38 7.58 11.51
N ARG A 109 -9.42 6.68 11.75
CA ARG A 109 -8.05 6.77 11.24
C ARG A 109 -7.93 6.36 9.78
N VAL A 110 -8.87 5.57 9.27
CA VAL A 110 -8.75 4.97 7.94
C VAL A 110 -9.78 5.57 7.01
N SER A 111 -9.32 5.96 5.83
CA SER A 111 -10.20 6.28 4.69
C SER A 111 -9.71 5.56 3.44
N VAL A 112 -10.64 5.24 2.54
CA VAL A 112 -10.38 4.49 1.30
C VAL A 112 -10.67 5.41 0.11
N HIS A 113 -9.73 5.52 -0.83
CA HIS A 113 -9.88 6.37 -2.03
C HIS A 113 -9.35 5.68 -3.30
N GLU A 114 -9.97 6.00 -4.45
CA GLU A 114 -9.41 5.64 -5.75
C GLU A 114 -8.12 6.44 -5.99
N TYR A 115 -7.04 5.77 -6.36
CA TYR A 115 -5.83 6.43 -6.84
C TYR A 115 -5.14 5.60 -7.92
N ARG A 116 -5.20 6.11 -9.15
CA ARG A 116 -4.44 5.55 -10.28
C ARG A 116 -3.07 6.19 -10.32
N TRP A 117 -2.03 5.37 -10.37
CA TRP A 117 -0.68 5.88 -10.35
C TRP A 117 -0.37 6.79 -11.54
N GLY A 118 0.47 7.79 -11.31
CA GLY A 118 0.87 8.78 -12.31
C GLY A 118 -0.08 9.97 -12.43
N VAL A 119 -1.25 9.92 -11.79
CA VAL A 119 -2.17 11.06 -11.68
C VAL A 119 -1.67 12.01 -10.59
N ALA A 120 -1.84 13.32 -10.81
CA ALA A 120 -1.42 14.33 -9.87
C ALA A 120 -2.28 14.26 -8.57
N PRO A 121 -1.67 14.04 -7.39
CA PRO A 121 -2.41 13.81 -6.14
C PRO A 121 -3.42 14.90 -5.80
N GLN A 122 -3.10 16.16 -6.08
CA GLN A 122 -3.95 17.30 -5.75
C GLN A 122 -5.30 17.31 -6.50
N ASP A 123 -5.41 16.57 -7.60
CA ASP A 123 -6.62 16.53 -8.41
C ASP A 123 -7.62 15.46 -7.90
N VAL A 124 -7.14 14.48 -7.14
CA VAL A 124 -7.90 13.24 -6.84
C VAL A 124 -7.86 12.79 -5.38
N LEU A 125 -6.89 13.25 -4.59
CA LEU A 125 -6.74 12.89 -3.18
C LEU A 125 -7.13 14.04 -2.24
N PRO A 126 -7.60 13.74 -1.02
CA PRO A 126 -7.92 14.76 -0.01
C PRO A 126 -6.67 15.47 0.55
N LYS A 127 -5.47 14.87 0.37
CA LYS A 127 -4.18 15.40 0.79
C LYS A 127 -3.12 15.02 -0.24
N SER A 128 -2.16 15.91 -0.48
CA SER A 128 -1.10 15.72 -1.50
C SER A 128 0.30 15.45 -0.93
N SER A 129 0.47 15.39 0.40
CA SER A 129 1.73 15.02 1.06
C SER A 129 1.48 14.12 2.27
N PHE A 130 2.42 13.23 2.57
CA PHE A 130 2.31 12.26 3.67
C PHE A 130 3.65 12.10 4.35
N ASP A 131 3.63 11.77 5.64
CA ASP A 131 4.85 11.47 6.40
C ASP A 131 5.41 10.11 5.98
N TYR A 132 4.52 9.14 5.69
CA TYR A 132 4.89 7.85 5.14
C TYR A 132 4.11 7.50 3.88
N VAL A 133 4.82 6.88 2.93
CA VAL A 133 4.22 6.20 1.78
C VAL A 133 4.55 4.72 1.87
N LEU A 134 3.52 3.87 1.92
CA LEU A 134 3.64 2.42 2.00
C LEU A 134 3.37 1.80 0.63
N VAL A 135 4.19 0.85 0.24
CA VAL A 135 4.06 0.09 -1.01
C VAL A 135 4.39 -1.36 -0.75
N SER A 136 3.50 -2.29 -1.08
CA SER A 136 3.79 -3.73 -0.98
C SER A 136 3.43 -4.48 -2.26
N ASP A 137 4.42 -5.19 -2.81
CA ASP A 137 4.32 -6.03 -4.03
C ASP A 137 3.71 -5.38 -5.29
N CYS A 138 3.91 -4.07 -5.44
CA CYS A 138 3.37 -3.29 -6.55
C CYS A 138 4.24 -3.30 -7.82
N ILE A 139 5.37 -4.01 -7.81
CA ILE A 139 6.33 -4.08 -8.93
C ILE A 139 6.37 -5.52 -9.41
N ASN A 140 5.61 -5.83 -10.46
CA ASN A 140 5.55 -7.18 -11.02
C ASN A 140 5.57 -7.11 -12.56
N PRO A 141 6.38 -7.94 -13.25
CA PRO A 141 6.43 -7.97 -14.71
C PRO A 141 5.05 -8.13 -15.39
N ILE A 142 4.09 -8.81 -14.73
CA ILE A 142 2.75 -9.00 -15.28
C ILE A 142 1.96 -7.70 -15.42
N TYR A 143 2.32 -6.64 -14.68
CA TYR A 143 1.67 -5.32 -14.75
C TYR A 143 2.23 -4.45 -15.89
N GLY A 144 3.36 -4.85 -16.49
CA GLY A 144 4.04 -4.10 -17.54
C GLY A 144 4.73 -2.81 -17.04
N SER A 145 5.72 -2.35 -17.81
CA SER A 145 6.64 -1.30 -17.34
C SER A 145 6.03 0.07 -17.12
N THR A 146 4.94 0.37 -17.81
CA THR A 146 4.16 1.58 -17.56
C THR A 146 3.67 1.62 -16.11
N SER A 147 3.27 0.48 -15.53
CA SER A 147 2.69 0.43 -14.18
C SER A 147 3.69 0.90 -13.12
N TRP A 148 4.84 0.25 -12.98
CA TRP A 148 5.83 0.65 -11.97
C TRP A 148 6.49 2.00 -12.26
N ARG A 149 6.60 2.43 -13.52
CA ARG A 149 7.05 3.79 -13.84
C ARG A 149 6.05 4.86 -13.39
N GLN A 150 4.75 4.60 -13.53
CA GLN A 150 3.74 5.51 -12.98
C GLN A 150 3.72 5.46 -11.45
N LEU A 151 3.98 4.31 -10.82
CA LEU A 151 4.20 4.23 -9.37
C LEU A 151 5.39 5.11 -8.94
N ALA A 152 6.53 5.03 -9.62
CA ALA A 152 7.69 5.87 -9.35
C ALA A 152 7.36 7.37 -9.46
N ARG A 153 6.54 7.74 -10.45
CA ARG A 153 6.01 9.10 -10.59
C ARG A 153 5.11 9.50 -9.42
N SER A 154 4.16 8.66 -9.02
CA SER A 154 3.29 8.92 -7.86
C SER A 154 4.09 9.15 -6.59
N LEU A 155 5.09 8.29 -6.34
CA LEU A 155 5.99 8.43 -5.20
C LEU A 155 6.69 9.79 -5.18
N ALA A 156 7.18 10.26 -6.33
CA ALA A 156 7.79 11.58 -6.43
C ALA A 156 6.79 12.73 -6.22
N LEU A 157 5.53 12.57 -6.63
CA LEU A 157 4.49 13.58 -6.46
C LEU A 157 3.92 13.64 -5.03
N LEU A 158 3.99 12.53 -4.29
CA LEU A 158 3.47 12.39 -2.92
C LEU A 158 4.53 12.66 -1.84
N SER A 159 5.80 12.80 -2.24
CA SER A 159 6.93 12.89 -1.30
C SER A 159 7.59 14.26 -1.31
N ASP A 160 7.78 14.82 -0.12
CA ASP A 160 8.69 15.94 0.13
C ASP A 160 10.00 15.45 0.81
N GLU A 161 10.82 16.37 1.32
CA GLU A 161 12.08 16.05 2.02
C GLU A 161 11.89 15.35 3.38
N SER A 162 10.68 15.38 3.93
CA SER A 162 10.32 14.75 5.21
C SER A 162 9.63 13.39 5.04
N THR A 163 9.09 13.11 3.85
CA THR A 163 8.41 11.86 3.55
C THR A 163 9.34 10.64 3.57
N VAL A 164 8.90 9.57 4.23
CA VAL A 164 9.57 8.27 4.24
C VAL A 164 8.76 7.26 3.43
N THR A 165 9.32 6.75 2.34
CA THR A 165 8.74 5.60 1.62
C THR A 165 9.24 4.29 2.20
N LEU A 166 8.33 3.40 2.59
CA LEU A 166 8.62 2.01 2.92
C LEU A 166 8.04 1.11 1.83
N LEU A 167 8.92 0.35 1.16
CA LEU A 167 8.56 -0.50 0.03
C LEU A 167 9.05 -1.92 0.29
N SER A 168 8.14 -2.89 0.14
CA SER A 168 8.48 -4.31 0.08
C SER A 168 8.10 -4.91 -1.28
N HIS A 169 8.88 -5.87 -1.74
CA HIS A 169 8.73 -6.51 -3.04
C HIS A 169 9.32 -7.93 -3.00
N GLU A 170 8.69 -8.84 -3.73
CA GLU A 170 9.24 -10.17 -3.98
C GLU A 170 10.04 -10.18 -5.29
N ALA A 171 11.35 -10.39 -5.20
CA ALA A 171 12.23 -10.49 -6.35
C ALA A 171 11.81 -11.63 -7.30
N ARG A 172 11.72 -11.33 -8.61
CA ARG A 172 11.28 -12.26 -9.64
C ARG A 172 12.26 -12.27 -10.81
N GLY A 173 12.79 -13.45 -11.14
CA GLY A 173 13.87 -13.56 -12.13
C GLY A 173 15.09 -12.75 -11.72
N ASP A 174 15.66 -11.99 -12.65
CA ASP A 174 16.82 -11.12 -12.41
C ASP A 174 16.44 -9.74 -11.83
N ASP A 175 15.19 -9.57 -11.41
CA ASP A 175 14.64 -8.36 -10.79
C ASP A 175 14.73 -7.09 -11.66
N GLU A 176 14.69 -7.28 -12.99
CA GLU A 176 14.75 -6.19 -13.98
C GLU A 176 13.65 -5.14 -13.77
N ALA A 177 12.46 -5.55 -13.33
CA ALA A 177 11.35 -4.63 -13.06
C ALA A 177 11.68 -3.68 -11.90
N MET A 178 12.29 -4.19 -10.82
CA MET A 178 12.76 -3.36 -9.71
C MET A 178 13.90 -2.45 -10.17
N ALA A 179 14.84 -2.96 -10.96
CA ALA A 179 15.93 -2.15 -11.51
C ALA A 179 15.42 -1.00 -12.38
N ASP A 180 14.47 -1.26 -13.30
CA ASP A 180 13.83 -0.25 -14.13
C ASP A 180 13.03 0.76 -13.29
N PHE A 181 12.24 0.29 -12.32
CA PHE A 181 11.56 1.14 -11.34
C PHE A 181 12.53 2.10 -10.65
N LEU A 182 13.63 1.59 -10.07
CA LEU A 182 14.61 2.39 -9.36
C LEU A 182 15.29 3.42 -10.28
N SER A 183 15.49 3.09 -11.55
CA SER A 183 16.07 3.99 -12.56
C SER A 183 15.11 5.08 -13.04
N SER A 184 13.80 4.83 -12.96
CA SER A 184 12.75 5.76 -13.39
C SER A 184 12.39 6.83 -12.36
N ARG A 185 13.01 6.79 -11.17
CA ARG A 185 12.73 7.71 -10.07
C ARG A 185 13.31 9.10 -10.37
N PRO A 186 12.51 10.18 -10.28
CA PRO A 186 12.99 11.55 -10.50
C PRO A 186 14.07 12.01 -9.50
N ASP A 187 14.09 11.47 -8.27
CA ASP A 187 15.05 11.84 -7.22
C ASP A 187 15.44 10.63 -6.35
N ALA A 188 16.56 9.99 -6.67
CA ALA A 188 16.99 8.75 -6.02
C ALA A 188 17.32 8.89 -4.52
N ASN A 189 17.55 10.11 -4.01
CA ASN A 189 18.01 10.37 -2.64
C ASN A 189 16.89 10.47 -1.60
N ARG A 190 15.62 10.49 -2.02
CA ARG A 190 14.46 10.64 -1.12
C ARG A 190 13.86 9.31 -0.62
N PHE A 191 14.40 8.17 -1.05
CA PHE A 191 13.81 6.86 -0.77
C PHE A 191 14.68 6.02 0.17
N ARG A 192 14.15 5.67 1.35
CA ARG A 192 14.72 4.59 2.18
C ARG A 192 14.01 3.28 1.86
N VAL A 193 14.39 2.64 0.75
CA VAL A 193 13.88 1.31 0.41
C VAL A 193 14.52 0.28 1.36
N GLY A 194 13.72 -0.29 2.26
CA GLY A 194 14.13 -1.39 3.12
C GLY A 194 13.93 -2.72 2.41
N PHE A 195 15.02 -3.32 1.92
CA PHE A 195 15.00 -4.70 1.42
C PHE A 195 15.41 -5.65 2.55
N ARG A 196 14.61 -6.68 2.81
CA ARG A 196 15.14 -7.96 3.29
C ARG A 196 14.41 -9.10 2.59
#